data_AF-A0A7H0HMA9-F1
#
_entry.id   AF-A0A7H0HMA9-F1
#
_cell.length_a   1.000
_cell.length_b   1.000
_cell.length_c   1.000
_cell.angle_alpha   90.00
_cell.angle_beta   90.00
_cell.angle_gamma   90.00
#
_symmetry.space_group_name_H-M   'P 1'
#
loop_
_entity.id
_entity.type
_entity.pdbx_description
1 polymer ?
#
loop_
_entity_poly.entity_id
_entity_poly.type
_entity_poly.pdbx_seq_one_letter_code
_entity_poly.pdbx_strand_id
1 'polypeptide(L)'
;MARPYDPAPRRFVFTAGDGDGGHEVSAGDPQEAYTAFSAFFRDRDRDSGTCTIRDERAGQSLVLSPGQGMISRIADGDPPRSEHLRVDRRNRYLPGAMLFFENGYAGLDHFGQWFPDPADLDASPEARGAARAAAFTTEATAFEEVARIWGDSGIVDPSDRFYVFFDGDGLDDDRAERAELLALIAFLGIERVGAPAGAADGEVWVLADPRLAGACARWA
;
A
#
# COMPACT_ATOMS: atom_id res chain seq x y z
N MET A 1 -4.16 8.59 -39.05
CA MET A 1 -4.69 7.46 -38.25
C MET A 1 -3.55 6.94 -37.40
N ALA A 2 -3.58 7.20 -36.09
CA ALA A 2 -2.61 6.62 -35.16
C ALA A 2 -2.87 5.10 -35.07
N ARG A 3 -1.83 4.28 -35.19
CA ARG A 3 -1.96 2.84 -34.91
C ARG A 3 -2.42 2.70 -33.46
N PRO A 4 -3.44 1.86 -33.16
CA PRO A 4 -3.72 1.47 -31.79
C PRO A 4 -2.41 0.92 -31.19
N TYR A 5 -1.97 1.51 -30.10
CA TYR A 5 -0.89 0.96 -29.30
C TYR A 5 -1.43 -0.32 -28.67
N ASP A 6 -1.01 -1.46 -29.22
CA ASP A 6 -1.28 -2.78 -28.66
C ASP A 6 -0.06 -3.15 -27.82
N PRO A 7 -0.07 -2.91 -26.50
CA PRO A 7 1.07 -3.26 -25.66
C PRO A 7 1.26 -4.77 -25.76
N ALA A 8 2.42 -5.20 -26.24
CA ALA A 8 2.75 -6.63 -26.28
C ALA A 8 2.50 -7.26 -24.89
N PRO A 9 1.99 -8.50 -24.83
CA PRO A 9 1.68 -9.17 -23.57
C PRO A 9 2.87 -9.12 -22.60
N ARG A 10 2.58 -8.81 -21.33
CA ARG A 10 3.58 -8.87 -20.26
C ARG A 10 3.77 -10.31 -19.83
N ARG A 11 5.03 -10.69 -19.57
CA ARG A 11 5.39 -12.02 -19.09
C ARG A 11 5.72 -11.93 -17.62
N PHE A 12 5.08 -12.78 -16.84
CA PHE A 12 5.33 -12.92 -15.41
C PHE A 12 5.74 -14.35 -15.10
N VAL A 13 6.61 -14.50 -14.10
CA VAL A 13 6.96 -15.80 -13.53
C VAL A 13 6.50 -15.82 -12.09
N PHE A 14 5.68 -16.81 -11.73
CA PHE A 14 5.23 -17.00 -10.36
C PHE A 14 5.99 -18.16 -9.71
N THR A 15 6.62 -17.95 -8.56
CA THR A 15 7.32 -19.01 -7.80
C THR A 15 6.75 -19.13 -6.39
N ALA A 16 6.85 -20.31 -5.77
CA ALA A 16 6.60 -20.50 -4.34
C ALA A 16 7.79 -21.11 -3.62
N GLY A 17 7.99 -20.65 -2.39
CA GLY A 17 9.13 -21.00 -1.56
C GLY A 17 10.45 -20.75 -2.28
N ASP A 18 11.43 -21.58 -1.97
CA ASP A 18 12.77 -21.54 -2.57
C ASP A 18 12.90 -22.45 -3.80
N GLY A 19 11.78 -22.92 -4.36
CA GLY A 19 11.78 -23.92 -5.42
C GLY A 19 12.06 -23.35 -6.81
N ASP A 20 12.82 -24.10 -7.62
CA ASP A 20 13.16 -23.79 -9.03
C ASP A 20 11.99 -23.93 -10.03
N GLY A 21 10.76 -24.18 -9.56
CA GLY A 21 9.58 -24.40 -10.40
C GLY A 21 8.76 -23.13 -10.63
N GLY A 22 9.20 -22.26 -11.54
CA GLY A 22 8.44 -21.08 -11.96
C GLY A 22 7.24 -21.42 -12.85
N HIS A 23 6.09 -20.83 -12.57
CA HIS A 23 4.92 -20.86 -13.45
C HIS A 23 4.93 -19.60 -14.33
N GLU A 24 5.24 -19.77 -15.61
CA GLU A 24 5.22 -18.68 -16.59
C GLU A 24 3.79 -18.34 -17.02
N VAL A 25 3.48 -17.05 -17.01
CA VAL A 25 2.20 -16.50 -17.46
C VAL A 25 2.45 -15.36 -18.42
N SER A 26 1.83 -15.44 -19.60
CA SER A 26 1.77 -14.33 -20.56
C SER A 26 0.37 -13.72 -20.49
N ALA A 27 0.28 -12.47 -20.05
CA ALA A 27 -0.99 -11.77 -19.86
C ALA A 27 -1.08 -10.56 -20.80
N GLY A 28 -2.23 -10.42 -21.48
CA GLY A 28 -2.53 -9.27 -22.34
C GLY A 28 -2.85 -8.00 -21.53
N ASP A 29 -3.35 -8.17 -20.30
CA ASP A 29 -3.65 -7.07 -19.40
C ASP A 29 -3.41 -7.44 -17.90
N PRO A 30 -3.44 -6.45 -16.99
CA PRO A 30 -3.24 -6.69 -15.55
C PRO A 30 -4.29 -7.62 -14.91
N GLN A 31 -5.53 -7.61 -15.39
CA GLN A 31 -6.63 -8.42 -14.85
C GLN A 31 -6.46 -9.91 -15.17
N GLU A 32 -5.96 -10.22 -16.37
CA GLU A 32 -5.57 -11.58 -16.75
C GLU A 32 -4.44 -12.10 -15.84
N ALA A 33 -3.40 -11.29 -15.63
CA ALA A 33 -2.29 -11.64 -14.74
C ALA A 33 -2.76 -11.86 -13.29
N TYR A 34 -3.63 -10.97 -12.79
CA TYR A 34 -4.23 -11.08 -11.46
C TYR A 34 -5.08 -12.34 -11.30
N THR A 35 -5.87 -12.70 -12.31
CA THR A 35 -6.71 -13.90 -12.29
C THR A 35 -5.84 -15.16 -12.20
N ALA A 36 -4.80 -15.24 -13.02
CA ALA A 36 -3.85 -16.35 -13.02
C ALA A 36 -3.11 -16.45 -11.68
N PHE A 37 -2.61 -15.31 -11.16
CA PHE A 37 -1.92 -15.28 -9.88
C PHE A 37 -2.85 -15.61 -8.71
N SER A 38 -4.08 -15.14 -8.72
CA SER A 38 -5.06 -15.45 -7.68
C SER A 38 -5.36 -16.94 -7.59
N ALA A 39 -5.43 -17.64 -8.72
CA ALA A 39 -5.57 -19.10 -8.75
C ALA A 39 -4.31 -19.76 -8.17
N PHE A 40 -3.13 -19.38 -8.67
CA PHE A 40 -1.83 -19.85 -8.19
C PHE A 40 -1.62 -19.64 -6.68
N PHE A 41 -2.10 -18.53 -6.13
CA PHE A 41 -1.97 -18.16 -4.73
C PHE A 41 -2.98 -18.90 -3.82
N ARG A 42 -4.19 -19.20 -4.31
CA ARG A 42 -5.23 -19.92 -3.54
C ARG A 42 -4.92 -21.40 -3.36
N ASP A 43 -4.30 -22.02 -4.35
CA ASP A 43 -4.00 -23.45 -4.35
C ASP A 43 -2.86 -23.83 -3.40
N ARG A 44 -2.25 -22.83 -2.73
CA ARG A 44 -1.15 -23.04 -1.78
C ARG A 44 -1.56 -22.73 -0.35
N ASP A 45 -0.96 -23.48 0.56
CA ASP A 45 -1.20 -23.37 1.99
C ASP A 45 -0.81 -21.96 2.45
N ARG A 46 -1.81 -21.16 2.82
CA ARG A 46 -1.70 -19.72 3.07
C ARG A 46 -0.81 -19.38 4.27
N ASP A 47 -0.44 -20.38 5.07
CA ASP A 47 0.14 -20.19 6.39
C ASP A 47 1.66 -20.36 6.45
N SER A 48 2.39 -20.63 5.34
CA SER A 48 3.86 -20.83 5.46
C SER A 48 4.73 -20.49 4.25
N GLY A 49 4.18 -20.36 3.04
CA GLY A 49 4.99 -20.20 1.83
C GLY A 49 5.18 -18.75 1.39
N THR A 50 6.41 -18.38 1.02
CA THR A 50 6.69 -17.18 0.22
C THR A 50 6.18 -17.38 -1.20
N CYS A 51 5.59 -16.36 -1.82
CA CYS A 51 5.24 -16.37 -3.25
C CYS A 51 5.91 -15.17 -3.94
N THR A 52 6.58 -15.40 -5.07
CA THR A 52 7.18 -14.32 -5.85
C THR A 52 6.46 -14.15 -7.18
N ILE A 53 6.23 -12.91 -7.57
CA ILE A 53 5.78 -12.48 -8.88
C ILE A 53 6.94 -11.74 -9.51
N ARG A 54 7.52 -12.25 -10.60
CA ARG A 54 8.61 -11.59 -11.31
C ARG A 54 8.14 -11.09 -12.68
N ASP A 55 8.30 -9.81 -12.95
CA ASP A 55 8.25 -9.25 -14.31
C ASP A 55 9.68 -9.27 -14.87
N GLU A 56 9.97 -10.25 -15.71
CA GLU A 56 11.31 -10.45 -16.25
C GLU A 56 11.75 -9.31 -17.16
N ARG A 57 10.81 -8.70 -17.88
CA ARG A 57 11.12 -7.63 -18.83
C ARG A 57 11.44 -6.33 -18.11
N ALA A 58 10.72 -6.05 -17.03
CA ALA A 58 10.95 -4.88 -16.21
C ALA A 58 12.10 -5.07 -15.21
N GLY A 59 12.56 -6.30 -14.97
CA GLY A 59 13.54 -6.61 -13.94
C GLY A 59 12.99 -6.28 -12.56
N GLN A 60 11.74 -6.60 -12.29
CA GLN A 60 11.05 -6.25 -11.04
C GLN A 60 10.41 -7.49 -10.44
N SER A 61 10.34 -7.55 -9.12
CA SER A 61 9.69 -8.65 -8.41
C SER A 61 8.87 -8.14 -7.22
N LEU A 62 7.73 -8.78 -6.99
CA LEU A 62 6.93 -8.65 -5.78
C LEU A 62 6.97 -9.98 -5.02
N VAL A 63 7.40 -9.94 -3.77
CA VAL A 63 7.50 -11.09 -2.87
C VAL A 63 6.44 -10.96 -1.80
N LEU A 64 5.54 -11.93 -1.70
CA LEU A 64 4.50 -12.02 -0.70
C LEU A 64 4.90 -13.07 0.33
N SER A 65 5.04 -12.69 1.60
CA SER A 65 5.40 -13.59 2.70
C SER A 65 4.32 -13.61 3.78
N PRO A 66 3.15 -14.27 3.53
CA PRO A 66 2.04 -14.35 4.50
C PRO A 66 2.44 -14.81 5.89
N GLY A 67 3.29 -15.85 5.98
CA GLY A 67 3.78 -16.38 7.25
C GLY A 67 4.65 -15.41 8.05
N GLN A 68 5.25 -14.41 7.39
CA GLN A 68 6.03 -13.35 8.02
C GLN A 68 5.24 -12.04 8.18
N GLY A 69 4.04 -11.94 7.60
CA GLY A 69 3.27 -10.69 7.60
C GLY A 69 3.94 -9.58 6.80
N MET A 70 4.55 -9.91 5.65
CA MET A 70 5.41 -8.97 4.91
C MET A 70 5.19 -9.06 3.39
N ILE A 71 5.27 -7.90 2.73
CA ILE A 71 5.44 -7.80 1.27
C ILE A 71 6.80 -7.15 1.02
N SER A 72 7.54 -7.63 0.02
CA SER A 72 8.76 -6.98 -0.45
C SER A 72 8.65 -6.67 -1.94
N ARG A 73 9.09 -5.49 -2.35
CA ARG A 73 9.26 -5.14 -3.76
C ARG A 73 10.74 -5.02 -4.06
N ILE A 74 11.15 -5.55 -5.21
CA ILE A 74 12.55 -5.62 -5.62
C ILE A 74 12.64 -5.11 -7.05
N ALA A 75 13.58 -4.19 -7.28
CA ALA A 75 13.99 -3.78 -8.61
C ALA A 75 15.44 -4.24 -8.84
N ASP A 76 15.64 -4.96 -9.94
CA ASP A 76 16.96 -5.40 -10.39
C ASP A 76 17.83 -4.14 -10.65
N GLY A 77 19.10 -4.24 -10.29
CA GLY A 77 20.07 -3.14 -10.35
C GLY A 77 21.41 -3.57 -9.78
N ASP A 78 22.37 -2.65 -9.75
CA ASP A 78 23.68 -2.86 -9.10
C ASP A 78 23.97 -1.68 -8.14
N PRO A 79 23.67 -1.82 -6.83
CA PRO A 79 23.03 -2.96 -6.18
C PRO A 79 21.51 -3.03 -6.45
N PRO A 80 20.88 -4.20 -6.30
CA PRO A 80 19.42 -4.32 -6.33
C PRO A 80 18.77 -3.46 -5.24
N ARG A 81 17.64 -2.83 -5.55
CA ARG A 81 16.85 -2.09 -4.57
C ARG A 81 15.72 -2.97 -4.05
N SER A 82 15.74 -3.26 -2.76
CA SER A 82 14.65 -3.95 -2.06
C SER A 82 14.00 -3.01 -1.06
N GLU A 83 12.67 -3.07 -0.99
CA GLU A 83 11.89 -2.39 0.03
C GLU A 83 10.83 -3.34 0.57
N HIS A 84 10.54 -3.19 1.86
CA HIS A 84 9.73 -4.10 2.65
C HIS A 84 8.60 -3.36 3.33
N LEU A 85 7.43 -3.97 3.38
CA LEU A 85 6.22 -3.42 3.99
C LEU A 85 5.64 -4.46 4.93
N ARG A 86 5.25 -4.01 6.14
CA ARG A 86 4.50 -4.84 7.08
C ARG A 86 3.04 -4.91 6.63
N VAL A 87 2.51 -6.12 6.56
CA VAL A 87 1.10 -6.36 6.24
C VAL A 87 0.32 -6.51 7.54
N ASP A 88 -0.43 -5.47 7.89
CA ASP A 88 -1.28 -5.48 9.08
C ASP A 88 -2.60 -6.25 8.84
N ARG A 89 -3.05 -6.35 7.59
CA ARG A 89 -4.26 -7.12 7.20
C ARG A 89 -3.98 -8.15 6.11
N ARG A 90 -4.36 -9.42 6.35
CA ARG A 90 -4.14 -10.53 5.41
C ARG A 90 -4.77 -10.32 4.03
N ASN A 91 -5.79 -9.47 3.90
CA ASN A 91 -6.42 -9.17 2.62
C ASN A 91 -5.59 -8.23 1.72
N ARG A 92 -4.47 -7.65 2.18
CA ARG A 92 -3.63 -6.72 1.39
C ARG A 92 -2.74 -7.42 0.34
N TYR A 93 -2.47 -8.72 0.45
CA TYR A 93 -1.58 -9.42 -0.50
C TYR A 93 -2.07 -9.40 -1.96
N LEU A 94 -3.35 -9.71 -2.20
CA LEU A 94 -3.91 -9.75 -3.55
C LEU A 94 -4.08 -8.35 -4.17
N PRO A 95 -4.58 -7.33 -3.45
CA PRO A 95 -4.55 -5.95 -3.91
C PRO A 95 -3.13 -5.45 -4.25
N GLY A 96 -2.12 -5.78 -3.44
CA GLY A 96 -0.73 -5.45 -3.75
C GLY A 96 -0.24 -6.10 -5.05
N ALA A 97 -0.61 -7.36 -5.29
CA ALA A 97 -0.32 -8.02 -6.56
C ALA A 97 -0.99 -7.31 -7.76
N MET A 98 -2.25 -6.89 -7.62
CA MET A 98 -2.97 -6.14 -8.66
C MET A 98 -2.23 -4.86 -9.04
N LEU A 99 -1.87 -4.02 -8.06
CA LEU A 99 -1.13 -2.77 -8.29
C LEU A 99 0.22 -3.02 -8.99
N PHE A 100 0.90 -4.11 -8.64
CA PHE A 100 2.14 -4.51 -9.32
C PHE A 100 1.90 -4.94 -10.77
N PHE A 101 0.81 -5.65 -11.07
CA PHE A 101 0.46 -6.00 -12.45
C PHE A 101 0.11 -4.77 -13.28
N GLU A 102 -0.54 -3.77 -12.70
CA GLU A 102 -0.91 -2.54 -13.39
C GLU A 102 0.32 -1.67 -13.66
N ASN A 103 1.12 -1.41 -12.62
CA ASN A 103 2.06 -0.30 -12.62
C ASN A 103 3.48 -0.69 -12.15
N GLY A 104 3.73 -2.00 -11.94
CA GLY A 104 5.03 -2.52 -11.53
C GLY A 104 5.45 -2.01 -10.16
N TYR A 105 6.76 -1.86 -9.97
CA TYR A 105 7.37 -1.41 -8.71
C TYR A 105 6.82 -0.06 -8.23
N ALA A 106 6.68 0.91 -9.14
CA ALA A 106 6.19 2.26 -8.83
C ALA A 106 4.69 2.28 -8.47
N GLY A 107 3.91 1.33 -9.00
CA GLY A 107 2.50 1.15 -8.64
C GLY A 107 2.24 0.94 -7.15
N LEU A 108 3.27 0.50 -6.43
CA LEU A 108 3.20 0.22 -5.01
C LEU A 108 3.60 1.40 -4.13
N ASP A 109 4.05 2.53 -4.68
CA ASP A 109 4.59 3.66 -3.91
C ASP A 109 3.62 4.19 -2.85
N HIS A 110 2.31 4.05 -3.08
CA HIS A 110 1.26 4.49 -2.17
C HIS A 110 0.59 3.34 -1.40
N PHE A 111 1.05 2.10 -1.59
CA PHE A 111 0.42 0.93 -0.98
C PHE A 111 0.62 0.84 0.55
N GLY A 112 1.55 1.64 1.09
CA GLY A 112 1.80 1.81 2.51
C GLY A 112 3.25 2.21 2.78
N GLN A 113 3.70 1.99 4.02
CA GLN A 113 5.05 2.36 4.46
C GLN A 113 6.09 1.32 4.02
N TRP A 114 6.95 1.72 3.08
CA TRP A 114 8.07 0.92 2.58
C TRP A 114 9.36 1.26 3.32
N PHE A 115 10.07 0.23 3.77
CA PHE A 115 11.34 0.32 4.50
C PHE A 115 12.45 -0.38 3.72
N PRO A 116 13.65 0.21 3.61
CA PRO A 116 14.77 -0.43 2.91
C PRO A 116 15.34 -1.62 3.69
N ASP A 117 15.33 -1.56 5.02
CA ASP A 117 15.82 -2.63 5.89
C ASP A 117 14.63 -3.40 6.50
N PRO A 118 14.55 -4.73 6.34
CA PRO A 118 13.50 -5.51 6.98
C PRO A 118 13.51 -5.41 8.53
N ALA A 119 14.65 -5.10 9.16
CA ALA A 119 14.73 -4.90 10.60
C ALA A 119 13.90 -3.70 11.09
N ASP A 120 13.66 -2.70 10.23
CA ASP A 120 12.78 -1.56 10.56
C ASP A 120 11.32 -2.00 10.79
N LEU A 121 10.94 -3.18 10.27
CA LEU A 121 9.62 -3.76 10.49
C LEU A 121 9.43 -4.32 11.91
N ASP A 122 10.50 -4.52 12.69
CA ASP A 122 10.40 -5.04 14.06
C ASP A 122 9.97 -3.97 15.08
N ALA A 123 10.04 -2.70 14.71
CA ALA A 123 9.52 -1.61 15.52
C ALA A 123 7.99 -1.71 15.71
N SER A 124 7.48 -1.21 16.83
CA SER A 124 6.03 -1.17 17.06
C SER A 124 5.33 -0.35 15.97
N PRO A 125 4.06 -0.64 15.64
CA PRO A 125 3.31 0.14 14.66
C PRO A 125 3.39 1.65 14.93
N GLU A 126 3.24 2.06 16.19
CA GLU A 126 3.30 3.47 16.59
C GLU A 126 4.68 4.09 16.37
N ALA A 127 5.76 3.34 16.64
CA ALA A 127 7.12 3.81 16.41
C ALA A 127 7.41 3.95 14.90
N ARG A 128 6.95 3.01 14.08
CA ARG A 128 7.08 3.09 12.61
C ARG A 128 6.31 4.29 12.07
N GLY A 129 5.06 4.47 12.49
CA GLY A 129 4.24 5.62 12.10
C GLY A 129 4.87 6.95 12.48
N ALA A 130 5.39 7.08 13.71
CA ALA A 130 6.08 8.28 14.15
C ALA A 130 7.37 8.55 13.37
N ALA A 131 8.18 7.52 13.11
CA ALA A 131 9.41 7.64 12.32
C ALA A 131 9.11 8.06 10.89
N ARG A 132 8.05 7.50 10.28
CA ARG A 132 7.59 7.87 8.96
C ARG A 132 7.11 9.33 8.93
N ALA A 133 6.27 9.75 9.86
CA ALA A 133 5.82 11.13 9.97
C ALA A 133 6.99 12.12 10.11
N ALA A 134 8.04 11.75 10.85
CA ALA A 134 9.24 12.58 11.02
C ALA A 134 10.05 12.78 9.74
N ALA A 135 9.88 11.95 8.70
CA ALA A 135 10.51 12.14 7.40
C ALA A 135 9.92 13.34 6.62
N PHE A 136 8.69 13.76 6.95
CA PHE A 136 8.02 14.89 6.32
C PHE A 136 8.40 16.20 7.03
N THR A 137 9.45 16.83 6.52
CA THR A 137 10.03 18.04 7.13
C THR A 137 9.38 19.35 6.68
N THR A 138 8.44 19.30 5.73
CA THR A 138 7.73 20.48 5.22
C THR A 138 6.22 20.27 5.27
N GLU A 139 5.47 21.35 5.46
CA GLU A 139 4.00 21.30 5.45
C GLU A 139 3.46 20.76 4.12
N ALA A 140 4.05 21.16 2.98
CA ALA A 140 3.59 20.74 1.66
C ALA A 140 3.64 19.21 1.50
N THR A 141 4.78 18.59 1.86
CA THR A 141 4.95 17.14 1.80
C THR A 141 4.08 16.41 2.82
N ALA A 142 3.86 17.01 4.00
CA ALA A 142 2.98 16.45 5.02
C ALA A 142 1.50 16.49 4.60
N PHE A 143 1.03 17.57 3.96
CA PHE A 143 -0.32 17.63 3.38
C PHE A 143 -0.52 16.60 2.27
N GLU A 144 0.50 16.37 1.43
CA GLU A 144 0.45 15.34 0.39
C GLU A 144 0.30 13.94 0.98
N GLU A 145 1.05 13.62 2.04
CA GLU A 145 0.93 12.33 2.70
C GLU A 145 -0.41 12.16 3.43
N VAL A 146 -0.89 13.19 4.13
CA VAL A 146 -2.23 13.15 4.74
C VAL A 146 -3.30 12.92 3.66
N ALA A 147 -3.22 13.61 2.53
CA ALA A 147 -4.16 13.42 1.44
C ALA A 147 -4.08 12.02 0.81
N ARG A 148 -2.88 11.42 0.72
CA ARG A 148 -2.70 10.02 0.31
C ARG A 148 -3.43 9.07 1.28
N ILE A 149 -3.16 9.18 2.57
CA ILE A 149 -3.79 8.32 3.60
C ILE A 149 -5.32 8.47 3.53
N TRP A 150 -5.82 9.69 3.31
CA TRP A 150 -7.25 9.92 3.10
C TRP A 150 -7.76 9.25 1.82
N GLY A 151 -7.06 9.37 0.69
CA GLY A 151 -7.46 8.73 -0.57
C GLY A 151 -7.54 7.21 -0.48
N ASP A 152 -6.67 6.60 0.33
CA ASP A 152 -6.62 5.14 0.49
C ASP A 152 -7.74 4.57 1.40
N SER A 153 -8.24 5.37 2.34
CA SER A 153 -9.04 4.86 3.47
C SER A 153 -10.21 5.74 3.91
N GLY A 154 -10.36 6.91 3.30
CA GLY A 154 -11.16 7.99 3.84
C GLY A 154 -12.36 8.35 2.98
N ILE A 155 -13.27 9.09 3.62
CA ILE A 155 -14.42 9.70 2.99
C ILE A 155 -14.56 11.16 3.45
N VAL A 156 -15.32 11.95 2.70
CA VAL A 156 -15.91 13.18 3.26
C VAL A 156 -17.21 12.76 3.94
N ASP A 157 -17.42 13.20 5.17
CA ASP A 157 -18.66 12.88 5.88
C ASP A 157 -19.87 13.50 5.13
N PRO A 158 -21.09 12.94 5.26
CA PRO A 158 -22.27 13.44 4.55
C PRO A 158 -22.65 14.91 4.81
N SER A 159 -22.11 15.55 5.85
CA SER A 159 -22.32 16.97 6.13
C SER A 159 -21.28 17.89 5.47
N ASP A 160 -20.27 17.34 4.79
CA ASP A 160 -19.12 18.04 4.20
C ASP A 160 -18.29 18.84 5.22
N ARG A 161 -18.34 18.47 6.50
CA ARG A 161 -17.65 19.19 7.58
C ARG A 161 -16.42 18.48 8.08
N PHE A 162 -16.29 17.20 7.80
CA PHE A 162 -15.23 16.35 8.32
C PHE A 162 -14.64 15.49 7.22
N TYR A 163 -13.32 15.40 7.24
CA TYR A 163 -12.59 14.33 6.58
C TYR A 163 -12.49 13.17 7.57
N VAL A 164 -13.03 12.02 7.17
CA VAL A 164 -12.94 10.77 7.93
C VAL A 164 -11.86 9.92 7.30
N PHE A 165 -10.91 9.46 8.11
CA PHE A 165 -9.86 8.53 7.71
C PHE A 165 -10.12 7.16 8.33
N PHE A 166 -9.70 6.10 7.64
CA PHE A 166 -9.90 4.73 8.09
C PHE A 166 -11.39 4.41 8.33
N ASP A 167 -12.25 4.80 7.39
CA ASP A 167 -13.70 4.61 7.47
C ASP A 167 -14.06 3.15 7.73
N GLY A 168 -14.79 2.89 8.82
CA GLY A 168 -15.19 1.54 9.23
C GLY A 168 -14.09 0.66 9.84
N ASP A 169 -12.87 1.17 10.04
CA ASP A 169 -11.76 0.39 10.58
C ASP A 169 -11.73 0.33 12.11
N GLY A 170 -11.27 -0.79 12.66
CA GLY A 170 -11.03 -0.98 14.08
C GLY A 170 -9.69 -0.40 14.56
N LEU A 171 -9.50 -0.33 15.88
CA LEU A 171 -8.25 0.16 16.49
C LEU A 171 -7.01 -0.67 16.13
N ASP A 172 -7.19 -1.97 15.90
CA ASP A 172 -6.09 -2.88 15.56
C ASP A 172 -5.70 -2.82 14.08
N ASP A 173 -6.56 -2.25 13.24
CA ASP A 173 -6.29 -2.09 11.83
C ASP A 173 -5.32 -0.92 11.60
N ASP A 174 -4.43 -1.04 10.61
CA ASP A 174 -3.52 0.01 10.09
C ASP A 174 -2.89 0.93 11.16
N ARG A 175 -2.52 0.35 12.32
CA ARG A 175 -2.01 1.09 13.49
C ARG A 175 -0.82 1.99 13.16
N ALA A 176 0.06 1.54 12.26
CA ALA A 176 1.23 2.33 11.85
C ALA A 176 0.85 3.55 11.03
N GLU A 177 -0.07 3.40 10.08
CA GLU A 177 -0.54 4.50 9.23
C GLU A 177 -1.43 5.47 10.03
N ARG A 178 -2.20 4.96 11.00
CA ARG A 178 -2.94 5.77 11.96
C ARG A 178 -2.00 6.61 12.83
N ALA A 179 -0.93 6.02 13.35
CA ALA A 179 0.06 6.73 14.14
C ALA A 179 0.81 7.81 13.32
N GLU A 180 1.13 7.49 12.06
CA GLU A 180 1.65 8.47 11.09
C GLU A 180 0.70 9.64 10.90
N LEU A 181 -0.57 9.37 10.58
CA LEU A 181 -1.59 10.39 10.39
C LEU A 181 -1.70 11.30 11.62
N LEU A 182 -1.78 10.71 12.83
CA LEU A 182 -1.91 11.47 14.07
C LEU A 182 -0.73 12.41 14.33
N ALA A 183 0.49 11.98 13.97
CA ALA A 183 1.67 12.83 14.07
C ALA A 183 1.67 13.94 13.00
N LEU A 184 1.26 13.63 11.77
CA LEU A 184 1.19 14.60 10.67
C LEU A 184 0.13 15.69 10.91
N ILE A 185 -1.08 15.33 11.33
CA ILE A 185 -2.13 16.33 11.62
C ILE A 185 -1.74 17.23 12.80
N ALA A 186 -1.02 16.69 13.78
CA ALA A 186 -0.46 17.48 14.88
C ALA A 186 0.62 18.46 14.38
N PHE A 187 1.53 18.00 13.51
CA PHE A 187 2.54 18.84 12.87
C PHE A 187 1.92 19.98 12.03
N LEU A 188 0.83 19.68 11.31
CA LEU A 188 0.11 20.62 10.44
C LEU A 188 -0.87 21.55 11.19
N GLY A 189 -1.09 21.30 12.48
CA GLY A 189 -2.07 22.03 13.29
C GLY A 189 -3.51 21.82 12.83
N ILE A 190 -3.84 20.66 12.25
CA ILE A 190 -5.20 20.35 11.82
C ILE A 190 -5.99 19.80 13.01
N GLU A 191 -7.21 20.31 13.19
CA GLU A 191 -8.06 19.96 14.33
C GLU A 191 -8.67 18.56 14.17
N ARG A 192 -8.25 17.63 15.04
CA ARG A 192 -8.91 16.35 15.25
C ARG A 192 -10.11 16.52 16.20
N VAL A 193 -11.26 15.96 15.83
CA VAL A 193 -12.45 15.93 16.67
C VAL A 193 -12.73 14.51 17.18
N GLY A 194 -13.56 14.42 18.22
CA GLY A 194 -14.06 13.13 18.70
C GLY A 194 -15.00 12.50 17.67
N ALA A 195 -14.86 11.19 17.47
CA ALA A 195 -15.75 10.44 16.58
C ALA A 195 -17.21 10.48 17.13
N PRO A 196 -18.22 10.59 16.25
CA PRO A 196 -19.61 10.55 16.67
C PRO A 196 -20.00 9.17 17.21
N ALA A 197 -21.12 9.11 17.93
CA ALA A 197 -21.64 7.83 18.42
C ALA A 197 -21.95 6.87 17.25
N GLY A 198 -21.38 5.67 17.29
CA GLY A 198 -21.57 4.63 16.28
C GLY A 198 -20.50 4.59 15.18
N ALA A 199 -19.57 5.54 15.16
CA ALA A 199 -18.34 5.45 14.37
C ALA A 199 -17.47 4.28 14.84
N ALA A 200 -16.67 3.70 13.94
CA ALA A 200 -15.72 2.67 14.31
C ALA A 200 -14.57 3.28 15.15
N ASP A 201 -14.09 2.53 16.15
CA ASP A 201 -13.12 3.06 17.12
C ASP A 201 -11.76 3.43 16.50
N GLY A 202 -11.45 2.90 15.31
CA GLY A 202 -10.24 3.27 14.57
C GLY A 202 -10.35 4.62 13.86
N GLU A 203 -11.55 5.06 13.48
CA GLU A 203 -11.72 6.23 12.62
C GLU A 203 -11.06 7.49 13.19
N VAL A 204 -10.44 8.27 12.31
CA VAL A 204 -9.87 9.58 12.65
C VAL A 204 -10.68 10.67 11.95
N TRP A 205 -11.34 11.49 12.76
CA TRP A 205 -12.21 12.57 12.29
C TRP A 205 -11.48 13.89 12.39
N VAL A 206 -11.38 14.60 11.26
CA VAL A 206 -10.64 15.85 11.13
C VAL A 206 -11.56 16.93 10.59
N LEU A 207 -11.58 18.11 11.22
CA LEU A 207 -12.39 19.23 10.75
C LEU A 207 -11.92 19.65 9.34
N ALA A 208 -12.87 19.99 8.47
CA ALA A 208 -12.57 20.46 7.12
C ALA A 208 -11.62 21.68 7.16
N ASP A 209 -10.44 21.52 6.55
CA ASP A 209 -9.43 22.55 6.37
C ASP A 209 -9.26 22.82 4.86
N PRO A 210 -9.35 24.07 4.38
CA PRO A 210 -9.19 24.38 2.95
C PRO A 210 -7.85 23.92 2.34
N ARG A 211 -6.78 23.89 3.15
CA ARG A 211 -5.45 23.40 2.74
C ARG A 211 -5.50 21.89 2.51
N LEU A 212 -6.15 21.16 3.42
CA LEU A 212 -6.37 19.72 3.29
C LEU A 212 -7.28 19.40 2.11
N ALA A 213 -8.37 20.15 1.93
CA ALA A 213 -9.30 19.97 0.82
C ALA A 213 -8.61 20.08 -0.55
N GLY A 214 -7.74 21.08 -0.72
CA GLY A 214 -6.96 21.24 -1.94
C GLY A 214 -5.98 20.09 -2.18
N ALA A 215 -5.43 19.49 -1.11
CA ALA A 215 -4.58 18.31 -1.23
C ALA A 215 -5.40 17.06 -1.59
N CYS A 216 -6.49 16.78 -0.88
CA CYS A 216 -7.39 15.64 -1.11
C CYS A 216 -8.05 15.64 -2.49
N ALA A 217 -8.37 16.81 -3.05
CA ALA A 217 -8.94 16.92 -4.39
C ALA A 217 -8.03 16.37 -5.51
N ARG A 218 -6.72 16.19 -5.25
CA ARG A 218 -5.78 15.56 -6.19
C ARG A 218 -5.79 14.03 -6.13
N TRP A 219 -6.43 13.47 -5.10
CA TRP A 219 -6.50 12.03 -4.81
C TRP A 219 -7.92 11.44 -4.94
N ALA A 220 -8.94 12.30 -4.98
CA ALA A 220 -10.35 11.95 -5.18
C ALA A 220 -10.69 11.60 -6.64
#